data_AF-A0A973E4Z2-F1
#
_entry.id   AF-A0A973E4Z2-F1
#
_cell.length_a   1.000
_cell.length_b   1.000
_cell.length_c   1.000
_cell.angle_alpha   90.00
_cell.angle_beta   90.00
_cell.angle_gamma   90.00
#
_symmetry.space_group_name_H-M   'P 1'
#
loop_
_entity.id
_entity.type
_entity.pdbx_description
1 polymer ?
#
loop_
_entity_poly.entity_id
_entity_poly.type
_entity_poly.pdbx_seq_one_letter_code
_entity_poly.pdbx_strand_id
1 'polypeptide(L)'
;MKKLQIVCYIIGISQLVLGGLYLFAPSFFIEWQGLNVPTQDMNYPLAMLAGRFLVYGVGMFVIARQPAENRFWLNGMIAIQLIDLLAGVYYTMVGIVSFESSMIPMSNAAVFIVLMIVFGNISTKKVTHA
;
A
#
# COMPACT_ATOMS: atom_id res chain seq x y z
N MET A 1 -11.79 -4.65 -16.92
CA MET A 1 -11.52 -5.76 -15.98
C MET A 1 -10.06 -6.17 -15.97
N LYS A 2 -9.49 -6.77 -17.04
CA LYS A 2 -8.08 -7.27 -17.06
C LYS A 2 -7.02 -6.29 -16.52
N LYS A 3 -7.10 -5.00 -16.88
CA LYS A 3 -6.16 -3.97 -16.39
C LYS A 3 -6.17 -3.81 -14.87
N LEU A 4 -7.35 -3.77 -14.25
CA LEU A 4 -7.50 -3.69 -12.80
C LEU A 4 -6.98 -4.95 -12.11
N GLN A 5 -7.17 -6.13 -12.72
CA GLN A 5 -6.61 -7.38 -12.18
C GLN A 5 -5.09 -7.34 -12.12
N ILE A 6 -4.46 -6.85 -13.19
CA ILE A 6 -2.99 -6.67 -13.25
C ILE A 6 -2.55 -5.67 -12.17
N VAL A 7 -3.25 -4.55 -12.01
CA VAL A 7 -2.97 -3.58 -10.94
C VAL A 7 -3.06 -4.23 -9.56
N CYS A 8 -4.11 -5.02 -9.30
CA CYS A 8 -4.25 -5.75 -8.04
C CYS A 8 -3.06 -6.72 -7.81
N TYR A 9 -2.62 -7.46 -8.83
CA TYR A 9 -1.46 -8.35 -8.68
C TYR A 9 -0.17 -7.58 -8.39
N ILE A 10 0.07 -6.47 -9.09
CA ILE A 10 1.25 -5.62 -8.86
C ILE A 10 1.25 -5.08 -7.42
N ILE A 11 0.11 -4.54 -6.97
CA ILE A 11 -0.05 -4.05 -5.59
C ILE A 11 0.13 -5.19 -4.61
N GLY A 12 -0.49 -6.35 -4.86
CA GLY A 12 -0.38 -7.54 -4.01
C GLY A 12 1.07 -7.98 -3.82
N ILE A 13 1.85 -8.07 -4.90
CA ILE A 13 3.28 -8.42 -4.84
C ILE A 13 4.06 -7.37 -4.05
N SER A 14 3.85 -6.08 -4.32
CA SER A 14 4.51 -4.99 -3.60
C SER A 14 4.24 -5.06 -2.09
N GLN A 15 2.98 -5.30 -1.71
CA GLN A 15 2.54 -5.43 -0.32
C GLN A 15 3.15 -6.64 0.37
N LEU A 16 3.26 -7.79 -0.32
CA LEU A 16 3.94 -8.97 0.22
C LEU A 16 5.43 -8.74 0.42
N VAL A 17 6.11 -8.08 -0.52
CA VAL A 17 7.53 -7.75 -0.39
C VAL A 17 7.76 -6.78 0.77
N LEU A 18 6.99 -5.69 0.84
CA LEU A 18 7.07 -4.72 1.94
C LEU A 18 6.75 -5.36 3.30
N GLY A 19 5.68 -6.15 3.36
CA GLY A 19 5.32 -6.89 4.56
C GLY A 19 6.42 -7.87 4.99
N GLY A 20 7.01 -8.63 4.06
CA GLY A 20 8.11 -9.53 4.35
C GLY A 20 9.34 -8.80 4.89
N LEU A 21 9.71 -7.67 4.30
CA LEU A 21 10.85 -6.85 4.74
C LEU A 21 10.62 -6.27 6.14
N TYR A 22 9.45 -5.69 6.42
CA TYR A 22 9.12 -5.17 7.75
C TYR A 22 8.97 -6.28 8.81
N LEU A 23 8.58 -7.50 8.42
CA LEU A 23 8.41 -8.61 9.35
C LEU A 23 9.74 -9.27 9.73
N PHE A 24 10.60 -9.53 8.74
CA PHE A 24 11.81 -10.35 8.94
C PHE A 24 13.10 -9.54 9.01
N ALA A 25 13.14 -8.35 8.40
CA ALA A 25 14.36 -7.55 8.29
C ALA A 25 14.09 -6.02 8.38
N PRO A 26 13.35 -5.53 9.40
CA PRO A 26 12.95 -4.13 9.49
C PRO A 26 14.15 -3.17 9.58
N SER A 27 15.13 -3.46 10.45
CA SER A 27 16.30 -2.59 10.63
C SER A 27 17.12 -2.46 9.34
N PHE A 28 17.38 -3.57 8.66
CA PHE A 28 18.05 -3.59 7.36
C PHE A 28 17.28 -2.77 6.31
N PHE A 29 15.97 -2.97 6.22
CA PHE A 29 15.15 -2.29 5.23
C PHE A 29 15.06 -0.77 5.46
N ILE A 30 15.03 -0.33 6.72
CA ILE A 30 15.02 1.09 7.09
C ILE A 30 16.38 1.73 6.81
N GLU A 31 17.48 1.06 7.16
CA GLU A 31 18.84 1.52 6.85
C GLU A 31 19.05 1.66 5.34
N TRP A 32 18.55 0.70 4.56
CA TRP A 32 18.63 0.73 3.10
C TRP A 32 17.90 1.92 2.46
N GLN A 33 16.89 2.46 3.14
CA GLN A 33 16.19 3.69 2.71
C GLN A 33 16.92 4.98 3.11
N GLY A 34 18.08 4.87 3.77
CA GLY A 34 18.85 5.99 4.31
C GLY A 34 18.18 6.65 5.52
N LEU A 35 17.29 5.93 6.21
CA LEU A 35 16.65 6.40 7.45
C LEU A 35 17.46 5.95 8.67
N ASN A 36 17.30 6.66 9.78
CA ASN A 36 17.90 6.26 11.04
C ASN A 36 17.31 4.92 11.51
N VAL A 37 18.19 3.98 11.83
CA VAL A 37 17.77 2.66 12.35
C VAL A 37 17.12 2.85 13.72
N PRO A 38 15.86 2.43 13.90
CA PRO A 38 15.17 2.53 15.18
C PRO A 38 15.84 1.67 16.25
N THR A 39 15.52 1.95 17.52
CA THR A 39 15.91 1.08 18.64
C THR A 39 15.31 -0.33 18.45
N GLN A 40 15.98 -1.36 18.96
CA GLN A 40 15.62 -2.76 18.65
C GLN A 40 14.20 -3.14 19.07
N ASP A 41 13.67 -2.53 20.13
CA ASP A 41 12.30 -2.71 20.60
C ASP A 41 11.25 -2.18 19.59
N MET A 42 11.60 -1.25 18.71
CA MET A 42 10.74 -0.78 17.62
C MET A 42 10.55 -1.82 16.51
N ASN A 43 11.36 -2.88 16.46
CA ASN A 43 11.12 -3.98 15.53
C ASN A 43 9.80 -4.71 15.84
N TYR A 44 9.34 -4.71 17.10
CA TYR A 44 8.06 -5.30 17.49
C TYR A 44 6.84 -4.61 16.83
N PRO A 45 6.62 -3.29 16.97
CA PRO A 45 5.51 -2.62 16.29
C PRO A 45 5.67 -2.60 14.76
N LEU A 46 6.90 -2.59 14.22
CA LEU A 46 7.13 -2.72 12.78
C LEU A 46 6.72 -4.09 12.24
N ALA A 47 7.00 -5.17 12.99
CA ALA A 47 6.52 -6.51 12.66
C ALA A 47 4.99 -6.60 12.76
N MET A 48 4.35 -5.93 13.72
CA MET A 48 2.88 -5.84 13.78
C MET A 48 2.30 -5.08 12.59
N LEU A 49 2.92 -3.97 12.21
CA LEU A 49 2.55 -3.19 11.01
C LEU A 49 2.59 -4.06 9.76
N ALA A 50 3.58 -4.96 9.64
CA ALA A 50 3.71 -5.86 8.52
C ALA A 50 2.47 -6.74 8.28
N GLY A 51 1.73 -7.08 9.34
CA GLY A 51 0.51 -7.88 9.24
C GLY A 51 -0.50 -7.28 8.26
N ARG A 52 -0.69 -5.96 8.25
CA ARG A 52 -1.63 -5.30 7.33
C ARG A 52 -1.19 -5.44 5.88
N PHE A 53 0.12 -5.31 5.61
CA PHE A 53 0.68 -5.44 4.27
C PHE A 53 0.55 -6.89 3.77
N LEU A 54 0.81 -7.88 4.63
CA LEU A 54 0.68 -9.28 4.26
C LEU A 54 -0.78 -9.69 3.99
N VAL A 55 -1.70 -9.30 4.88
CA VAL A 55 -3.14 -9.62 4.73
C VAL A 55 -3.70 -9.00 3.46
N TYR A 56 -3.46 -7.69 3.24
CA TYR A 56 -3.91 -7.05 2.02
C TYR A 56 -3.14 -7.54 0.78
N GLY A 57 -1.86 -7.89 0.92
CA GLY A 57 -1.05 -8.46 -0.15
C GLY A 57 -1.67 -9.74 -0.70
N VAL A 58 -1.98 -10.71 0.16
CA VAL A 58 -2.71 -11.93 -0.21
C VAL A 58 -4.13 -11.60 -0.69
N GLY A 59 -4.83 -10.71 0.02
CA GLY A 59 -6.18 -10.28 -0.32
C GLY A 59 -6.28 -9.74 -1.75
N MET A 60 -5.26 -9.02 -2.24
CA MET A 60 -5.25 -8.50 -3.61
C MET A 60 -5.27 -9.59 -4.68
N PHE A 61 -4.71 -10.78 -4.45
CA PHE A 61 -4.81 -11.90 -5.38
C PHE A 61 -6.24 -12.46 -5.45
N VAL A 62 -6.97 -12.44 -4.32
CA VAL A 62 -8.37 -12.83 -4.26
C VAL A 62 -9.23 -11.78 -4.96
N ILE A 63 -9.04 -10.51 -4.62
CA ILE A 63 -9.74 -9.36 -5.19
C ILE A 63 -9.54 -9.28 -6.72
N ALA A 64 -8.34 -9.59 -7.22
CA ALA A 64 -8.04 -9.60 -8.64
C ALA A 64 -8.96 -10.52 -9.45
N ARG A 65 -9.48 -11.60 -8.86
CA ARG A 65 -10.39 -12.53 -9.56
C ARG A 65 -11.77 -11.89 -9.77
N GLN A 66 -12.29 -11.17 -8.77
CA GLN A 66 -13.61 -10.54 -8.80
C GLN A 66 -13.57 -9.11 -8.22
N PRO A 67 -12.96 -8.13 -8.93
CA PRO A 67 -12.76 -6.79 -8.38
C PRO A 67 -14.07 -6.03 -8.11
N ALA A 68 -15.11 -6.29 -8.91
CA ALA A 68 -16.39 -5.61 -8.83
C ALA A 68 -17.19 -5.95 -7.56
N GLU A 69 -16.99 -7.15 -7.01
CA GLU A 69 -17.64 -7.63 -5.79
C GLU A 69 -16.85 -7.22 -4.53
N ASN A 70 -15.56 -6.94 -4.70
CA ASN A 70 -14.64 -6.63 -3.61
C ASN A 70 -14.33 -5.12 -3.48
N ARG A 71 -15.30 -4.27 -3.82
CA ARG A 71 -15.15 -2.79 -3.81
C ARG A 71 -14.73 -2.25 -2.45
N PHE A 72 -15.25 -2.82 -1.36
CA PHE A 72 -14.87 -2.41 0.00
C PHE A 72 -13.37 -2.58 0.24
N TRP A 73 -12.81 -3.72 -0.13
CA TRP A 73 -11.38 -4.02 0.04
C TRP A 73 -10.49 -3.19 -0.89
N LEU A 74 -10.93 -2.93 -2.12
CA LEU A 74 -10.26 -2.00 -3.04
C LEU A 74 -10.21 -0.58 -2.48
N ASN A 75 -11.34 -0.06 -2.01
CA ASN A 75 -11.42 1.26 -1.39
C ASN A 75 -10.59 1.33 -0.11
N GLY A 76 -10.55 0.25 0.67
CA GLY A 76 -9.68 0.12 1.85
C GLY A 76 -8.19 0.23 1.49
N MET A 77 -7.76 -0.40 0.40
CA MET A 77 -6.39 -0.27 -0.09
C MET A 77 -6.06 1.15 -0.56
N ILE A 78 -6.98 1.82 -1.26
CA ILE A 78 -6.83 3.25 -1.62
C ILE A 78 -6.69 4.10 -0.35
N ALA A 79 -7.53 3.85 0.67
CA ALA A 79 -7.49 4.59 1.93
C ALA A 79 -6.16 4.40 2.68
N ILE A 80 -5.63 3.17 2.74
CA ILE A 80 -4.32 2.89 3.35
C ILE A 80 -3.23 3.71 2.65
N GLN A 81 -3.19 3.67 1.31
CA GLN A 81 -2.18 4.42 0.55
C GLN A 81 -2.33 5.93 0.72
N LEU A 82 -3.56 6.44 0.82
CA LEU A 82 -3.80 7.85 1.09
C LEU A 82 -3.27 8.25 2.47
N ILE A 83 -3.51 7.43 3.50
CA ILE A 83 -2.97 7.65 4.84
C ILE A 83 -1.44 7.62 4.82
N ASP A 84 -0.85 6.63 4.16
CA ASP A 84 0.61 6.52 4.03
C ASP A 84 1.21 7.73 3.28
N LEU A 85 0.54 8.22 2.23
CA LEU A 85 0.96 9.41 1.49
C LEU A 85 0.88 10.69 2.35
N LEU A 86 -0.23 10.87 3.09
CA LEU A 86 -0.41 12.01 3.99
C LEU A 86 0.62 11.99 5.12
N ALA A 87 0.92 10.81 5.68
CA ALA A 87 1.99 10.65 6.67
C ALA A 87 3.34 11.05 6.08
N GLY A 88 3.69 10.55 4.89
CA GLY A 88 4.92 10.90 4.19
C GLY A 88 5.05 12.42 3.99
N VAL A 89 4.01 13.06 3.44
CA VAL A 89 3.99 14.51 3.22
C VAL A 89 4.18 15.27 4.53
N TYR A 90 3.47 14.88 5.60
CA TYR A 90 3.59 15.52 6.90
C TYR A 90 5.01 15.44 7.48
N TYR A 91 5.58 14.23 7.56
CA TYR A 91 6.91 14.03 8.15
C TYR A 91 8.03 14.67 7.33
N THR A 92 7.85 14.80 6.01
CA THR A 92 8.77 15.55 5.15
C THR A 92 8.65 17.05 5.35
N MET A 93 7.43 17.60 5.45
CA MET A 93 7.21 19.04 5.66
C MET A 93 7.73 19.53 7.01
N VAL A 94 7.64 18.71 8.06
CA VAL A 94 8.16 19.05 9.40
C VAL A 94 9.68 18.82 9.50
N GLY A 95 10.32 18.28 8.46
CA GLY A 95 11.77 18.08 8.39
C GLY A 95 12.29 16.88 9.17
N ILE A 96 11.41 15.95 9.55
CA ILE A 96 11.79 14.70 10.25
C ILE A 96 12.40 13.70 9.27
N VAL A 97 11.84 13.63 8.06
CA VAL A 97 12.34 12.79 6.97
C VAL A 97 12.79 13.68 5.82
N SER A 98 13.94 13.37 5.20
CA SER A 98 14.40 14.10 4.04
C SER A 98 13.44 13.91 2.85
N PHE A 99 13.38 14.90 1.96
CA PHE A 99 12.59 14.78 0.74
C PHE A 99 13.05 13.58 -0.11
N GLU A 100 14.36 13.38 -0.20
CA GLU A 100 14.97 12.29 -0.99
C GLU A 100 14.56 10.90 -0.47
N SER A 101 14.61 10.67 0.85
CA SER A 101 14.23 9.39 1.45
C SER A 101 12.72 9.14 1.39
N SER A 102 11.91 10.18 1.48
CA SER A 102 10.43 10.06 1.46
C SER A 102 9.84 9.97 0.06
N MET A 103 10.56 10.42 -0.97
CA MET A 103 10.04 10.50 -2.34
C MET A 103 9.63 9.14 -2.91
N ILE A 104 10.43 8.09 -2.67
CA ILE A 104 10.14 6.74 -3.18
C ILE A 104 8.85 6.17 -2.55
N PRO A 105 8.71 6.10 -1.21
CA PRO A 105 7.48 5.65 -0.56
C PRO A 105 6.24 6.47 -0.97
N MET A 106 6.35 7.80 -1.01
CA MET A 106 5.25 8.69 -1.40
C MET A 106 4.84 8.47 -2.86
N SER A 107 5.80 8.33 -3.77
CA SER A 107 5.52 8.06 -5.19
C SER A 107 4.83 6.72 -5.36
N ASN A 108 5.25 5.69 -4.63
CA ASN A 108 4.61 4.38 -4.66
C ASN A 108 3.13 4.46 -4.25
N ALA A 109 2.82 5.13 -3.14
CA ALA A 109 1.46 5.35 -2.70
C ALA A 109 0.64 6.14 -3.73
N ALA A 110 1.17 7.26 -4.23
CA ALA A 110 0.49 8.09 -5.23
C ALA A 110 0.19 7.32 -6.53
N VAL A 111 1.16 6.57 -7.05
CA VAL A 111 1.00 5.76 -8.27
C VAL A 111 -0.09 4.71 -8.08
N PHE A 112 -0.08 3.99 -6.97
CA PHE A 112 -1.09 2.95 -6.73
C PHE A 112 -2.50 3.53 -6.55
N ILE A 113 -2.64 4.68 -5.89
CA ILE A 113 -3.91 5.41 -5.80
C ILE A 113 -4.43 5.75 -7.20
N VAL A 114 -3.58 6.37 -8.02
CA VAL A 114 -3.95 6.78 -9.39
C VAL A 114 -4.33 5.57 -10.24
N LEU A 115 -3.53 4.50 -10.21
CA LEU A 115 -3.82 3.27 -10.96
C LEU A 115 -5.15 2.66 -10.54
N MET A 116 -5.42 2.57 -9.23
CA MET A 116 -6.68 2.02 -8.74
C MET A 116 -7.88 2.91 -9.05
N ILE A 117 -7.76 4.23 -9.02
CA ILE A 117 -8.87 5.13 -9.39
C ILE A 117 -9.15 5.06 -10.89
N VAL A 118 -8.10 5.17 -11.73
CA VAL A 118 -8.22 5.18 -13.19
C VAL A 118 -8.76 3.85 -13.71
N PHE A 119 -8.27 2.72 -13.18
CA PHE A 119 -8.70 1.39 -13.64
C PHE A 119 -9.83 0.78 -12.81
N GLY A 120 -10.15 1.36 -11.65
CA GLY A 120 -11.20 0.93 -10.72
C GLY A 120 -12.54 1.64 -10.89
N ASN A 121 -12.66 2.57 -11.85
CA ASN A 121 -13.93 3.17 -12.24
C ASN A 121 -14.82 2.14 -12.96
N ILE A 122 -15.33 1.18 -12.18
CA ILE A 122 -16.23 0.12 -12.63
C ILE A 122 -17.61 0.77 -12.71
N SER A 123 -17.97 1.19 -13.93
CA SER A 123 -19.29 1.72 -14.31
C SER A 123 -20.40 1.09 -13.45
N THR A 124 -21.00 1.92 -12.60
CA THR A 124 -22.23 1.57 -11.89
C THR A 124 -23.35 1.49 -12.92
N LYS A 125 -23.46 0.37 -13.64
CA LYS A 125 -24.76 0.00 -14.19
C LYS A 125 -25.65 -0.26 -12.98
N LYS A 126 -26.48 0.72 -12.62
CA LYS A 126 -27.67 0.51 -11.78
C LYS A 126 -28.36 -0.73 -12.34
N VAL A 127 -28.44 -1.79 -11.54
CA VAL A 127 -29.39 -2.86 -11.81
C VAL A 127 -30.75 -2.22 -11.56
N THR A 128 -31.40 -1.81 -12.64
CA THR A 128 -32.82 -1.46 -12.59
C THR A 128 -33.55 -2.76 -12.33
N HIS A 129 -33.97 -2.98 -11.09
CA HIS A 129 -35.00 -3.99 -10.82
C HIS A 129 -36.27 -3.49 -11.51
N ALA A 130 -36.69 -4.24 -12.53
CA ALA A 130 -37.98 -4.09 -13.19
C ALA A 130 -39.10 -4.59 -12.27
#